data_AF-A0A6V7JI19-F1
#
_entry.id   AF-A0A6V7JI19-F1
#
_cell.length_a   1.000
_cell.length_b   1.000
_cell.length_c   1.000
_cell.angle_alpha   90.00
_cell.angle_beta   90.00
_cell.angle_gamma   90.00
#
_symmetry.space_group_name_H-M   'P 1'
#
loop_
_entity.id
_entity.type
_entity.pdbx_description
1 polymer ?
#
loop_
_entity_poly.entity_id
_entity_poly.type
_entity_poly.pdbx_seq_one_letter_code
_entity_poly.pdbx_strand_id
1 'polypeptide(L)' 'GDSGGPLVSDGVLVGLVSFGRPCAIGYPDVFTRVWTFIDWVHENMETYRYV' A
#
# COMPACT_ATOMS: atom_id res chain seq x y z
N GLY A 1 -12.52 -7.21 -0.68
CA GLY A 1 -12.95 -6.13 0.21
C GLY A 1 -11.78 -5.43 0.87
N ASP A 2 -10.55 -5.91 0.65
CA ASP A 2 -9.36 -5.51 1.43
C ASP A 2 -8.38 -4.66 0.62
N SER A 3 -8.60 -4.51 -0.69
CA SER A 3 -7.76 -3.72 -1.58
C SER A 3 -7.58 -2.29 -1.06
N GLY A 4 -6.32 -1.85 -0.95
CA GLY A 4 -5.93 -0.57 -0.35
C GLY A 4 -5.70 -0.62 1.17
N GLY A 5 -5.99 -1.74 1.84
CA GLY A 5 -5.72 -1.93 3.26
C GLY A 5 -4.22 -1.94 3.61
N PRO A 6 -3.84 -1.62 4.86
CA PRO A 6 -2.45 -1.43 5.25
C PRO A 6 -1.72 -2.74 5.58
N LEU A 7 -0.47 -2.85 5.14
CA LEU A 7 0.54 -3.78 5.69
C LEU A 7 1.56 -2.98 6.49
N VAL A 8 1.66 -3.25 7.79
CA VAL A 8 2.51 -2.53 8.73
C VAL A 8 3.59 -3.45 9.30
N SER A 9 4.84 -3.00 9.29
CA SER A 9 5.98 -3.65 9.97
C SER A 9 6.69 -2.63 10.84
N ASP A 10 6.96 -2.97 12.10
CA ASP A 10 7.65 -2.08 13.05
C ASP A 10 7.02 -0.68 13.17
N GLY A 11 5.69 -0.61 13.06
CA GLY A 11 4.93 0.65 13.09
C GLY A 11 5.00 1.47 11.79
N VAL A 12 5.67 0.98 10.76
CA VAL A 12 5.81 1.63 9.45
C VAL A 12 4.87 1.01 8.42
N LEU A 13 4.15 1.84 7.66
CA LEU A 13 3.35 1.40 6.53
C LEU A 13 4.26 1.01 5.36
N VAL A 14 4.35 -0.30 5.08
CA VAL A 14 5.27 -0.84 4.05
C VAL A 14 4.55 -1.30 2.79
N GLY A 15 3.25 -1.58 2.88
CA GLY A 15 2.48 -2.07 1.73
C GLY A 15 1.00 -1.71 1.78
N LEU A 16 0.37 -1.73 0.61
CA LEU A 16 -1.09 -1.66 0.45
C LEU A 16 -1.58 -2.93 -0.24
N VAL A 17 -2.64 -3.55 0.25
CA VAL A 17 -3.22 -4.75 -0.38
C VAL A 17 -3.55 -4.46 -1.85
N SER A 18 -3.00 -5.24 -2.78
CA SER A 18 -3.21 -5.07 -4.22
C SER A 18 -4.13 -6.17 -4.75
N PHE A 19 -3.59 -7.38 -4.91
CA PHE A 19 -4.33 -8.54 -5.38
C PHE A 19 -3.78 -9.81 -4.75
N GLY A 20 -4.52 -10.89 -4.89
CA GLY A 20 -4.12 -12.21 -4.44
C GLY A 20 -4.78 -13.27 -5.30
N ARG A 21 -4.41 -14.52 -5.03
CA ARG A 21 -5.18 -15.68 -5.50
C ARG A 21 -6.21 -16.05 -4.42
N PRO A 22 -7.17 -16.95 -4.69
CA PRO A 22 -8.06 -17.45 -3.63
C PRO A 22 -7.26 -17.82 -2.38
N CYS A 23 -7.78 -17.50 -1.20
CA CYS A 23 -7.04 -17.64 0.05
C CYS A 23 -6.58 -19.08 0.31
N ALA A 24 -5.51 -19.21 1.09
CA ALA A 24 -5.02 -20.49 1.63
C ALA A 24 -4.60 -21.57 0.61
N ILE A 25 -4.17 -21.17 -0.60
CA ILE A 25 -3.66 -22.11 -1.62
C ILE A 25 -2.12 -22.08 -1.78
N GLY A 26 -1.39 -21.54 -0.81
CA GLY A 26 0.09 -21.56 -0.78
C GLY A 26 0.80 -20.44 -1.55
N TYR A 27 0.06 -19.45 -2.06
CA TYR A 27 0.64 -18.24 -2.66
C TYR A 27 0.48 -17.06 -1.69
N PRO A 28 1.50 -16.21 -1.54
CA PRO A 28 1.39 -14.99 -0.75
C PRO A 28 0.49 -13.97 -1.45
N ASP A 29 -0.12 -13.10 -0.64
CA ASP A 29 -0.82 -11.92 -1.13
C ASP A 29 0.18 -10.90 -1.71
N VAL A 30 -0.25 -10.15 -2.71
CA VAL A 30 0.56 -9.13 -3.37
C VAL A 30 0.18 -7.75 -2.86
N PHE A 31 1.21 -6.99 -2.46
CA PHE A 31 1.08 -5.64 -1.94
C PHE A 31 1.79 -4.63 -2.85
N THR A 32 1.20 -3.47 -3.02
CA THR A 32 1.91 -2.30 -3.58
C THR A 32 2.97 -1.86 -2.58
N ARG A 33 4.23 -1.81 -3.00
CA ARG A 33 5.35 -1.35 -2.16
C ARG A 33 5.30 0.16 -1.98
N VAL A 34 4.95 0.62 -0.78
CA VAL A 34 4.74 2.06 -0.49
C VAL A 34 5.98 2.89 -0.78
N TRP A 35 7.17 2.39 -0.43
CA TRP A 35 8.43 3.10 -0.66
C TRP A 35 8.68 3.50 -2.11
N THR A 36 8.20 2.71 -3.08
CA THR A 36 8.37 3.00 -4.50
C THR A 36 7.61 4.25 -4.95
N PHE A 37 6.60 4.67 -4.20
CA PHE A 37 5.70 5.78 -4.55
C PHE A 37 5.78 6.94 -3.56
N ILE A 38 6.77 6.97 -2.67
CA ILE A 38 6.81 7.95 -1.57
C ILE A 38 6.85 9.39 -2.09
N ASP A 39 7.59 9.65 -3.16
CA ASP A 39 7.68 10.97 -3.79
C ASP A 39 6.31 11.39 -4.36
N TRP A 40 5.66 10.50 -5.12
CA TRP A 40 4.31 10.75 -5.64
C TRP A 40 3.30 11.02 -4.53
N VAL A 41 3.37 10.28 -3.41
CA VAL A 41 2.50 10.52 -2.25
C VAL A 41 2.73 11.93 -1.71
N HIS A 42 3.98 12.34 -1.49
CA HIS A 42 4.29 13.68 -0.99
C HIS A 42 3.83 14.79 -1.94
N GLU A 43 4.11 14.68 -3.24
CA GLU A 43 3.70 15.64 -4.27
C GLU A 43 2.17 15.85 -4.27
N ASN A 44 1.40 14.77 -4.14
CA ASN A 44 -0.06 14.86 -4.14
C ASN A 44 -0.58 15.39 -2.79
N MET A 45 0.04 15.03 -1.67
CA MET A 45 -0.33 15.57 -0.35
C MET A 45 -0.05 17.07 -0.24
N GLU A 46 1.06 17.56 -0.81
CA GLU A 46 1.35 18.99 -0.89
C GLU A 46 0.33 19.72 -1.76
N THR A 47 -0.01 19.15 -2.92
CA THR A 47 -1.06 19.69 -3.80
C THR A 47 -2.38 19.87 -3.06
N TYR A 48 -2.79 18.88 -2.24
CA TYR A 48 -4.02 18.97 -1.43
C TYR A 48 -3.93 19.92 -0.22
N ARG A 49 -2.74 20.43 0.11
CA ARG A 49 -2.54 21.37 1.24
C ARG A 49 -2.74 22.84 0.82
N TYR A 50 -2.71 23.13 -0.49
CA TYR A 50 -2.89 24.47 -1.06
C TYR A 50 -4.26 24.71 -1.69
N VAL A 51 -5.20 23.75 -1.56
CA VAL A 51 -6.61 23.87 -1.95
C VAL A 51 -7.52 24.02 -0.74
#